data_AF-S0ATJ7-F1
#
_entry.id   AF-S0ATJ7-F1
#
_cell.length_a   1.000
_cell.length_b   1.000
_cell.length_c   1.000
_cell.angle_alpha   90.00
_cell.angle_beta   90.00
_cell.angle_gamma   90.00
#
_symmetry.space_group_name_H-M   'P 1'
#
loop_
_entity.id
_entity.type
_entity.pdbx_description
1 polymer ?
#
loop_
_entity_poly.entity_id
_entity_poly.type
_entity_poly.pdbx_seq_one_letter_code
_entity_poly.pdbx_strand_id
1 'polypeptide(L)'
;MSSMEIITRNEIRILRPDGYHALREGSKKLSNQIWLDAMLLTGMRYEELRRLQQYPSWFKGGYIDMPKGNGNKTKKYARQRERTIHLSTMGKIILPIFLQGKVLPSRQSMDINLKRWAWNAPMNDTDISVKTFRKTWESWMVSSYPGMKAEIFLSQGHTEMISLNHYLNIPFDDVDRLRMKPYVEGWY
;
A
#
# COMPACT_ATOMS: atom_id res chain seq x y z
N MET A 1 -17.47 -18.52 2.52
CA MET A 1 -17.37 -17.09 2.88
C MET A 1 -15.96 -16.87 3.41
N SER A 2 -15.21 -15.88 2.90
CA SER A 2 -13.92 -15.52 3.49
C SER A 2 -14.14 -15.19 4.98
N SER A 3 -13.22 -15.60 5.84
CA SER A 3 -13.37 -15.36 7.29
C SER A 3 -13.48 -13.85 7.57
N MET A 4 -14.53 -13.44 8.28
CA MET A 4 -14.77 -12.04 8.67
C MET A 4 -13.80 -11.55 9.77
N GLU A 5 -12.84 -12.37 10.17
CA GLU A 5 -11.92 -12.05 11.26
C GLU A 5 -11.00 -10.90 10.85
N ILE A 6 -10.95 -9.89 11.71
CA ILE A 6 -10.10 -8.72 11.56
C ILE A 6 -8.65 -9.12 11.84
N ILE A 7 -7.76 -8.85 10.87
CA ILE A 7 -6.33 -9.09 11.02
C ILE A 7 -5.65 -7.79 11.45
N THR A 8 -4.92 -7.82 12.57
CA THR A 8 -4.08 -6.70 13.03
C THR A 8 -2.63 -7.14 13.29
N ARG A 9 -1.68 -6.23 13.04
CA ARG A 9 -0.27 -6.36 13.41
C ARG A 9 0.26 -5.02 13.91
N ASN A 10 0.74 -4.99 15.17
CA ASN A 10 1.15 -3.77 15.86
C ASN A 10 0.04 -2.69 15.81
N GLU A 11 -1.19 -3.08 16.17
CA GLU A 11 -2.39 -2.21 16.20
C GLU A 11 -2.77 -1.58 14.86
N ILE A 12 -2.21 -2.07 13.75
CA ILE A 12 -2.56 -1.61 12.42
C ILE A 12 -3.26 -2.75 11.70
N ARG A 13 -4.44 -2.44 11.17
CA ARG A 13 -5.22 -3.39 10.36
C ARG A 13 -4.46 -3.80 9.10
N ILE A 14 -4.61 -5.07 8.75
CA ILE A 14 -4.22 -5.67 7.46
C ILE A 14 -5.52 -6.05 6.77
N LEU A 15 -5.73 -5.53 5.56
CA LEU A 15 -6.97 -5.77 4.84
C LEU A 15 -6.92 -7.12 4.12
N ARG A 16 -7.96 -7.93 4.27
CA ARG A 16 -8.28 -8.98 3.29
C ARG A 16 -8.77 -8.31 1.99
N PRO A 17 -8.73 -8.99 0.83
CA PRO A 17 -9.21 -8.43 -0.43
C PRO A 17 -10.61 -7.83 -0.36
N ASP A 18 -11.55 -8.51 0.30
CA ASP A 18 -12.92 -8.02 0.49
C ASP A 18 -12.98 -6.75 1.34
N GLY A 19 -12.14 -6.68 2.39
CA GLY A 19 -12.02 -5.49 3.22
C GLY A 19 -11.44 -4.30 2.45
N TYR A 20 -10.47 -4.55 1.57
CA TYR A 20 -9.96 -3.52 0.68
C TYR A 20 -11.02 -3.03 -0.31
N HIS A 21 -11.74 -3.96 -0.95
CA HIS A 21 -12.82 -3.64 -1.87
C HIS A 21 -13.93 -2.83 -1.19
N ALA A 22 -14.35 -3.24 0.00
CA ALA A 22 -15.35 -2.52 0.79
C ALA A 22 -14.91 -1.08 1.11
N LEU A 23 -13.65 -0.89 1.53
CA LEU A 23 -13.09 0.44 1.78
C LEU A 23 -13.05 1.29 0.51
N ARG A 24 -12.65 0.68 -0.61
CA ARG A 24 -12.57 1.33 -1.92
C ARG A 24 -13.94 1.82 -2.37
N GLU A 25 -14.98 1.00 -2.27
CA GLU A 25 -16.35 1.38 -2.58
C GLU A 25 -16.90 2.45 -1.62
N GLY A 26 -16.59 2.34 -0.32
CA GLY A 26 -16.95 3.34 0.70
C GLY A 26 -16.35 4.74 0.45
N SER A 27 -15.29 4.85 -0.36
CA SER A 27 -14.69 6.12 -0.78
C SER A 27 -15.49 6.87 -1.85
N LYS A 28 -16.43 6.18 -2.51
CA LYS A 28 -17.43 6.62 -3.51
C LYS A 28 -16.89 7.26 -4.80
N LYS A 29 -15.99 8.24 -4.69
CA LYS A 29 -15.48 8.97 -5.86
C LYS A 29 -14.32 8.21 -6.48
N LEU A 30 -14.30 8.10 -7.81
CA LEU A 30 -13.21 7.48 -8.56
C LEU A 30 -11.83 8.07 -8.19
N SER A 31 -11.73 9.39 -8.02
CA SER A 31 -10.47 10.02 -7.60
C SER A 31 -9.99 9.59 -6.21
N ASN A 32 -10.90 9.28 -5.29
CA ASN A 32 -10.54 8.72 -3.99
C ASN A 32 -10.13 7.24 -4.13
N GLN A 33 -10.82 6.47 -4.98
CA GLN A 33 -10.47 5.08 -5.26
C GLN A 33 -9.06 4.96 -5.85
N ILE A 34 -8.71 5.82 -6.80
CA ILE A 34 -7.36 5.89 -7.37
C ILE A 34 -6.29 6.21 -6.32
N TRP A 35 -6.61 7.04 -5.30
CA TRP A 35 -5.68 7.24 -4.17
C TRP A 35 -5.46 5.94 -3.38
N LEU A 36 -6.53 5.22 -3.08
CA LEU A 36 -6.47 3.96 -2.34
C LEU A 36 -5.68 2.90 -3.13
N ASP A 37 -5.94 2.81 -4.44
CA ASP A 37 -5.26 1.89 -5.35
C ASP A 37 -3.76 2.21 -5.42
N ALA A 38 -3.38 3.49 -5.57
CA ALA A 38 -1.98 3.90 -5.56
C ALA A 38 -1.29 3.66 -4.21
N MET A 39 -1.99 3.86 -3.09
CA MET A 39 -1.46 3.57 -1.76
C MET A 39 -1.21 2.08 -1.55
N LEU A 40 -2.12 1.22 -2.01
CA LEU A 40 -1.98 -0.23 -1.91
C LEU A 40 -0.87 -0.74 -2.84
N LEU A 41 -1.00 -0.49 -4.15
CA LEU A 41 -0.20 -1.14 -5.20
C LEU A 41 1.28 -0.71 -5.22
N THR A 42 1.62 0.38 -4.53
CA THR A 42 3.03 0.81 -4.37
C THR A 42 3.64 0.36 -3.05
N GLY A 43 2.82 0.12 -2.01
CA GLY A 43 3.28 -0.09 -0.63
C GLY A 43 4.11 1.07 -0.05
N MET A 44 4.14 2.24 -0.70
CA MET A 44 4.97 3.35 -0.28
C MET A 44 4.52 3.89 1.08
N ARG A 45 5.46 4.48 1.83
CA ARG A 45 5.04 5.33 2.96
C ARG A 45 4.23 6.49 2.39
N TYR A 46 3.18 6.90 3.08
CA TYR A 46 2.27 7.94 2.60
C TYR A 46 2.97 9.23 2.13
N GLU A 47 3.97 9.70 2.87
CA GLU A 47 4.75 10.88 2.48
C GLU A 47 5.71 10.64 1.31
N GLU A 48 6.14 9.41 1.06
CA GLU A 48 6.86 9.06 -0.17
C GLU A 48 5.90 9.13 -1.37
N LEU A 49 4.68 8.59 -1.25
CA LEU A 49 3.69 8.63 -2.34
C LEU A 49 3.26 10.06 -2.67
N ARG A 50 3.07 10.92 -1.66
CA ARG A 50 2.83 12.35 -1.87
C ARG A 50 3.97 13.05 -2.62
N ARG A 51 5.22 12.66 -2.34
CA ARG A 51 6.39 13.20 -3.04
C ARG A 51 6.50 12.65 -4.46
N LEU A 52 6.18 11.39 -4.68
CA LEU A 52 6.10 10.83 -6.04
C LEU A 52 5.14 11.64 -6.91
N GLN A 53 4.00 12.07 -6.37
CA GLN A 53 3.07 12.95 -7.11
C GLN A 53 3.67 14.34 -7.43
N GLN A 54 4.61 14.83 -6.63
CA GLN A 54 5.36 16.07 -6.89
C GLN A 54 6.52 15.86 -7.87
N TYR A 55 7.01 14.62 -7.99
CA TYR A 55 8.12 14.24 -8.87
C TYR A 55 7.74 13.03 -9.74
N PRO A 56 6.79 13.17 -10.70
CA PRO A 56 6.33 12.05 -11.53
C PRO A 56 7.44 11.39 -12.35
N SER A 57 8.56 12.09 -12.61
CA SER A 57 9.73 11.57 -13.33
C SER A 57 10.43 10.38 -12.65
N TRP A 58 10.11 10.09 -11.39
CA TRP A 58 10.55 8.89 -10.68
C TRP A 58 9.86 7.62 -11.18
N PHE A 59 8.68 7.73 -11.80
CA PHE A 59 8.00 6.60 -12.42
C PHE A 59 8.60 6.30 -13.80
N LYS A 60 8.98 5.03 -14.02
CA LYS A 60 9.66 4.55 -15.23
C LYS A 60 8.80 3.59 -16.06
N GLY A 61 7.48 3.62 -15.91
CA GLY A 61 6.55 2.74 -16.62
C GLY A 61 6.32 1.40 -15.91
N GLY A 62 7.41 0.69 -15.56
CA GLY A 62 7.33 -0.62 -14.88
C GLY A 62 7.61 -0.59 -13.38
N TYR A 63 8.28 0.46 -12.91
CA TYR A 63 8.76 0.61 -11.54
C TYR A 63 8.89 2.10 -11.17
N ILE A 64 9.17 2.36 -9.90
CA ILE A 64 9.46 3.69 -9.37
C ILE A 64 10.90 3.70 -8.83
N ASP A 65 11.74 4.58 -9.36
CA ASP A 65 13.06 4.86 -8.80
C ASP A 65 12.94 5.90 -7.69
N MET A 66 12.95 5.44 -6.45
CA MET A 66 12.95 6.33 -5.31
C MET A 66 14.38 6.82 -5.08
N PRO A 67 14.66 8.14 -5.19
CA PRO A 67 15.99 8.64 -4.93
C PRO A 67 16.31 8.65 -3.45
N LYS A 68 17.60 8.70 -3.10
CA LYS A 68 18.01 8.98 -1.73
C LYS A 68 17.45 10.33 -1.28
N GLY A 69 16.96 10.39 -0.04
CA GLY A 69 16.53 11.64 0.54
C GLY A 69 17.65 12.66 0.59
N ASN A 70 17.37 13.89 0.20
CA ASN A 70 18.36 14.97 0.27
C ASN A 70 18.47 15.42 1.74
N GLY A 71 19.62 15.15 2.39
CA GLY A 71 19.83 15.30 3.84
C GLY A 71 19.60 16.71 4.40
N ASN A 72 19.49 17.71 3.52
CA ASN A 72 19.23 19.11 3.86
C ASN A 72 17.74 19.46 4.00
N LYS A 73 16.82 18.53 3.69
CA LYS A 73 15.37 18.69 3.95
C LYS A 73 15.00 17.83 5.17
N THR A 74 14.02 18.31 5.96
CA THR A 74 13.52 17.81 7.27
C THR A 74 13.83 16.34 7.64
N LYS A 75 13.91 15.98 8.94
CA LYS A 75 14.19 14.61 9.44
C LYS A 75 13.47 13.45 8.72
N LYS A 76 12.29 13.69 8.13
CA LYS A 76 11.55 12.72 7.31
C LYS A 76 12.19 12.45 5.93
N TYR A 77 12.74 13.46 5.26
CA TYR A 77 13.47 13.29 4.00
C TYR A 77 14.78 12.54 4.22
N ALA A 78 15.51 12.84 5.28
CA ALA A 78 16.76 12.13 5.61
C ALA A 78 16.60 10.60 5.78
N ARG A 79 15.38 10.12 6.09
CA ARG A 79 15.07 8.68 6.23
C ARG A 79 14.65 8.00 4.92
N GLN A 80 14.44 8.75 3.84
CA GLN A 80 14.13 8.16 2.53
C GLN A 80 15.39 7.51 1.96
N ARG A 81 15.27 6.23 1.64
CA ARG A 81 16.33 5.44 1.02
C ARG A 81 16.12 5.36 -0.47
N GLU A 82 17.26 5.34 -1.15
CA GLU A 82 17.32 4.94 -2.54
C GLU A 82 16.90 3.48 -2.67
N ARG A 83 15.95 3.21 -3.55
CA ARG A 83 15.45 1.87 -3.86
C ARG A 83 14.55 1.89 -5.09
N THR A 84 14.39 0.73 -5.71
CA THR A 84 13.43 0.51 -6.78
C THR A 84 12.16 -0.11 -6.21
N ILE A 85 11.00 0.46 -6.55
CA ILE A 85 9.69 -0.09 -6.22
C ILE A 85 9.10 -0.72 -7.47
N HIS A 86 9.04 -2.06 -7.49
CA HIS A 86 8.39 -2.80 -8.56
C HIS A 86 6.87 -2.66 -8.45
N LEU A 87 6.19 -2.63 -9.59
CA LEU A 87 4.74 -2.51 -9.68
C LEU A 87 4.17 -3.78 -10.29
N SER A 88 3.02 -4.21 -9.76
CA SER A 88 2.20 -5.23 -10.43
C SER A 88 1.63 -4.69 -11.76
N THR A 89 1.06 -5.56 -12.57
CA THR A 89 0.35 -5.17 -13.81
C THR A 89 -0.70 -4.10 -13.52
N MET A 90 -1.48 -4.27 -12.44
CA MET A 90 -2.45 -3.26 -12.01
C MET A 90 -1.78 -1.96 -11.57
N GLY A 91 -0.67 -2.04 -10.83
CA GLY A 91 0.11 -0.86 -10.43
C GLY A 91 0.59 -0.03 -11.62
N LYS A 92 1.07 -0.68 -12.69
CA LYS A 92 1.51 -0.03 -13.94
C LYS A 92 0.38 0.75 -14.63
N ILE A 93 -0.87 0.26 -14.53
CA ILE A 93 -2.05 0.91 -15.12
C ILE A 93 -2.56 2.06 -14.24
N ILE A 94 -2.62 1.87 -12.92
CA ILE A 94 -3.20 2.85 -11.99
C ILE A 94 -2.27 4.04 -11.79
N LEU A 95 -0.95 3.82 -11.74
CA LEU A 95 -0.02 4.87 -11.34
C LEU A 95 0.00 6.08 -12.29
N PRO A 96 -0.04 5.94 -13.63
CA PRO A 96 -0.21 7.08 -14.54
C PRO A 96 -1.46 7.93 -14.23
N ILE A 97 -2.59 7.28 -13.95
CA ILE A 97 -3.87 7.93 -13.63
C ILE A 97 -3.74 8.68 -12.30
N PHE A 98 -3.10 8.08 -11.31
CA PHE A 98 -2.82 8.70 -10.03
C PHE A 98 -1.93 9.95 -10.16
N LEU A 99 -0.85 9.86 -10.93
CA LEU A 99 0.12 10.96 -11.09
C LEU A 99 -0.48 12.19 -11.77
N GLN A 100 -1.43 11.99 -12.68
CA GLN A 100 -2.17 13.06 -13.36
C GLN A 100 -3.44 13.49 -12.61
N GLY A 101 -3.80 12.75 -11.56
CA GLY A 101 -5.05 12.90 -10.83
C GLY A 101 -5.00 13.94 -9.71
N LYS A 102 -6.03 13.89 -8.87
CA LYS A 102 -6.19 14.80 -7.73
C LYS A 102 -5.03 14.65 -6.75
N VAL A 103 -4.54 15.76 -6.21
CA VAL A 103 -3.45 15.78 -5.21
C VAL A 103 -3.86 15.10 -3.92
N LEU A 104 -3.03 14.19 -3.42
CA LEU A 104 -3.23 13.54 -2.12
C LEU A 104 -3.32 14.57 -0.98
N PRO A 105 -4.30 14.42 -0.07
CA PRO A 105 -4.48 15.35 1.03
C PRO A 105 -3.35 15.23 2.08
N SER A 106 -3.38 16.07 3.10
CA SER A 106 -2.47 15.91 4.25
C SER A 106 -2.67 14.54 4.91
N ARG A 107 -1.66 14.04 5.63
CA ARG A 107 -1.78 12.75 6.35
C ARG A 107 -2.97 12.73 7.31
N GLN A 108 -3.15 13.81 8.09
CA GLN A 108 -4.26 13.93 9.03
C GLN A 108 -5.61 13.90 8.31
N SER A 109 -5.74 14.66 7.23
CA SER A 109 -6.96 14.67 6.41
C SER A 109 -7.22 13.31 5.77
N MET A 110 -6.18 12.58 5.35
CA MET A 110 -6.31 11.23 4.81
C MET A 110 -6.76 10.23 5.88
N ASP A 111 -6.16 10.26 7.08
CA ASP A 111 -6.57 9.39 8.19
C ASP A 111 -8.04 9.64 8.58
N ILE A 112 -8.50 10.90 8.60
CA ILE A 112 -9.91 11.25 8.81
C ILE A 112 -10.80 10.68 7.69
N ASN A 113 -10.38 10.86 6.43
CA ASN A 113 -11.12 10.33 5.28
C ASN A 113 -11.25 8.81 5.34
N LEU A 114 -10.18 8.10 5.68
CA LEU A 114 -10.14 6.65 5.78
C LEU A 114 -11.12 6.13 6.83
N LYS A 115 -11.12 6.73 8.03
CA LYS A 115 -12.10 6.38 9.09
C LYS A 115 -13.54 6.61 8.63
N ARG A 116 -13.81 7.73 7.97
CA ARG A 116 -15.13 8.02 7.41
C ARG A 116 -15.55 7.02 6.32
N TRP A 117 -14.63 6.66 5.42
CA TRP A 117 -14.93 5.69 4.35
C TRP A 117 -15.11 4.28 4.89
N ALA A 118 -14.35 3.89 5.90
CA ALA A 118 -14.50 2.62 6.60
C ALA A 118 -15.84 2.52 7.35
N TRP A 119 -16.29 3.62 7.98
CA TRP A 119 -17.61 3.71 8.60
C TRP A 119 -18.76 3.60 7.59
N ASN A 120 -18.58 4.16 6.39
CA ASN A 120 -19.56 4.06 5.30
C ASN A 120 -19.53 2.70 4.58
N ALA A 121 -18.51 1.89 4.83
CA ALA A 121 -18.38 0.54 4.31
C ALA A 121 -18.93 -0.46 5.34
N PRO A 122 -19.28 -1.70 4.94
CA PRO A 122 -19.67 -2.77 5.86
C PRO A 122 -18.48 -3.30 6.69
N MET A 123 -17.52 -2.44 7.03
CA MET A 123 -16.32 -2.76 7.80
C MET A 123 -16.47 -2.40 9.27
N ASN A 124 -17.33 -1.42 9.61
CA ASN A 124 -17.59 -0.93 10.97
C ASN A 124 -16.33 -0.76 11.84
N ASP A 125 -15.24 -0.31 11.24
CA ASP A 125 -13.91 -0.30 11.88
C ASP A 125 -13.23 1.05 11.68
N THR A 126 -12.56 1.51 12.73
CA THR A 126 -11.85 2.80 12.77
C THR A 126 -10.32 2.66 12.91
N ASP A 127 -9.79 1.44 13.00
CA ASP A 127 -8.35 1.13 13.12
C ASP A 127 -7.62 1.14 11.75
N ILE A 128 -8.19 1.87 10.79
CA ILE A 128 -7.59 2.10 9.48
C ILE A 128 -6.85 3.43 9.47
N SER A 129 -5.62 3.39 8.96
CA SER A 129 -4.80 4.58 8.75
C SER A 129 -4.02 4.45 7.44
N VAL A 130 -3.30 5.50 7.05
CA VAL A 130 -2.40 5.43 5.89
C VAL A 130 -1.35 4.32 5.99
N LYS A 131 -1.04 3.82 7.19
CA LYS A 131 -0.10 2.70 7.40
C LYS A 131 -0.70 1.34 7.02
N THR A 132 -2.02 1.21 7.02
CA THR A 132 -2.76 -0.02 6.70
C THR A 132 -2.42 -0.50 5.28
N PHE A 133 -2.31 0.41 4.32
CA PHE A 133 -2.06 0.07 2.90
C PHE A 133 -0.72 -0.60 2.70
N ARG A 134 0.34 -0.01 3.25
CA ARG A 134 1.68 -0.58 3.17
C ARG A 134 1.76 -1.95 3.85
N LYS A 135 1.19 -2.10 5.05
CA LYS A 135 1.17 -3.39 5.74
C LYS A 135 0.37 -4.42 4.96
N THR A 136 -0.76 -4.03 4.40
CA THR A 136 -1.60 -4.88 3.55
C THR A 136 -0.81 -5.34 2.34
N TRP A 137 -0.16 -4.42 1.61
CA TRP A 137 0.67 -4.74 0.47
C TRP A 137 1.80 -5.70 0.81
N GLU A 138 2.60 -5.39 1.84
CA GLU A 138 3.68 -6.26 2.32
C GLU A 138 3.17 -7.67 2.65
N SER A 139 2.01 -7.76 3.30
CA SER A 139 1.37 -9.03 3.67
C SER A 139 0.89 -9.84 2.46
N TRP A 140 0.24 -9.18 1.51
CA TRP A 140 -0.25 -9.82 0.29
C TRP A 140 0.90 -10.33 -0.56
N MET A 141 1.94 -9.52 -0.70
CA MET A 141 3.16 -9.85 -1.44
C MET A 141 3.88 -11.05 -0.84
N VAL A 142 4.15 -11.05 0.46
CA VAL A 142 4.83 -12.16 1.15
C VAL A 142 4.00 -13.44 1.12
N SER A 143 2.68 -13.33 1.20
CA SER A 143 1.78 -14.48 1.14
C SER A 143 1.64 -15.07 -0.27
N SER A 144 1.71 -14.22 -1.29
CA SER A 144 1.56 -14.64 -2.69
C SER A 144 2.88 -15.11 -3.31
N TYR A 145 4.00 -14.53 -2.87
CA TYR A 145 5.35 -14.83 -3.37
C TYR A 145 6.33 -15.12 -2.23
N PRO A 146 6.15 -16.21 -1.49
CA PRO A 146 7.00 -16.54 -0.34
C PRO A 146 8.48 -16.76 -0.71
N GLY A 147 8.79 -17.03 -1.99
CA GLY A 147 10.17 -17.13 -2.49
C GLY A 147 10.87 -15.79 -2.74
N MET A 148 10.13 -14.68 -2.85
CA MET A 148 10.65 -13.36 -3.22
C MET A 148 10.73 -12.37 -2.05
N LYS A 149 10.86 -12.88 -0.82
CA LYS A 149 10.79 -12.07 0.41
C LYS A 149 11.87 -11.00 0.47
N ALA A 150 13.08 -11.31 0.02
CA ALA A 150 14.21 -10.38 0.06
C ALA A 150 13.97 -9.20 -0.90
N GLU A 151 13.45 -9.47 -2.09
CA GLU A 151 13.12 -8.50 -3.12
C GLU A 151 11.97 -7.60 -2.65
N ILE A 152 10.90 -8.19 -2.08
CA ILE A 152 9.77 -7.45 -1.49
C ILE A 152 10.29 -6.52 -0.40
N PHE A 153 11.17 -7.02 0.45
CA PHE A 153 11.73 -6.28 1.58
C PHE A 153 12.59 -5.09 1.16
N LEU A 154 13.49 -5.29 0.20
CA LEU A 154 14.33 -4.25 -0.37
C LEU A 154 13.49 -3.19 -1.09
N SER A 155 12.50 -3.63 -1.88
CA SER A 155 11.58 -2.75 -2.59
C SER A 155 10.79 -1.84 -1.64
N GLN A 156 10.40 -2.38 -0.48
CA GLN A 156 9.70 -1.63 0.54
C GLN A 156 10.66 -0.74 1.38
N GLY A 157 11.96 -1.01 1.39
CA GLY A 157 12.96 -0.16 2.06
C GLY A 157 13.03 -0.39 3.57
N HIS A 158 12.99 -1.66 3.98
CA HIS A 158 13.24 -2.08 5.35
C HIS A 158 14.76 -2.28 5.62
N THR A 159 15.17 -2.22 6.90
CA THR A 159 16.57 -2.36 7.36
C THR A 159 16.93 -3.77 7.82
N GLU A 160 16.04 -4.37 8.60
CA GLU A 160 16.30 -5.60 9.34
C GLU A 160 15.31 -6.67 8.89
N MET A 161 15.81 -7.79 8.36
CA MET A 161 14.94 -8.87 7.89
C MET A 161 13.97 -9.38 8.96
N ILE A 162 14.26 -9.18 10.25
CA ILE A 162 13.39 -9.55 11.38
C ILE A 162 12.00 -8.91 11.25
N SER A 163 11.87 -7.74 10.62
CA SER A 163 10.55 -7.11 10.43
C SER A 163 9.63 -7.88 9.47
N LEU A 164 10.16 -8.81 8.65
CA LEU A 164 9.35 -9.72 7.82
C LEU A 164 8.59 -10.76 8.63
N ASN A 165 9.10 -11.17 9.80
CA ASN A 165 8.47 -12.21 10.62
C ASN A 165 7.04 -11.84 11.03
N HIS A 166 6.73 -10.54 11.13
CA HIS A 166 5.38 -10.04 11.39
C HIS A 166 4.36 -10.37 10.28
N TYR A 167 4.84 -10.63 9.06
CA TYR A 167 4.02 -10.89 7.86
C TYR A 167 3.98 -12.38 7.47
N LEU A 168 4.81 -13.23 8.09
CA LEU A 168 4.96 -14.65 7.71
C LEU A 168 3.83 -15.56 8.21
N ASN A 169 3.02 -15.11 9.18
CA ASN A 169 1.95 -15.90 9.79
C ASN A 169 0.63 -15.12 9.79
N ILE A 170 0.21 -14.63 8.63
CA ILE A 170 -1.09 -13.98 8.49
C ILE A 170 -2.12 -15.03 8.06
N PRO A 171 -3.26 -15.17 8.78
CA PRO A 171 -4.24 -16.20 8.50
C PRO A 171 -5.13 -15.84 7.30
N PHE A 172 -4.52 -15.62 6.13
CA PHE A 172 -5.23 -15.57 4.87
C PHE A 172 -5.71 -16.97 4.50
N ASP A 173 -6.98 -17.08 4.10
CA ASP A 173 -7.54 -18.32 3.57
C ASP A 173 -7.29 -18.44 2.06
N ASP A 174 -7.67 -19.57 1.47
CA ASP A 174 -7.44 -19.82 0.04
C ASP A 174 -8.25 -18.87 -0.86
N VAL A 175 -9.40 -18.39 -0.36
CA VAL A 175 -10.24 -17.42 -1.07
C VAL A 175 -9.54 -16.07 -1.09
N ASP A 176 -8.93 -15.65 0.02
CA ASP A 176 -8.10 -14.45 0.07
C ASP A 176 -6.95 -14.57 -0.92
N ARG A 177 -6.22 -15.69 -0.93
CA ARG A 177 -5.10 -15.92 -1.86
C ARG A 177 -5.52 -15.79 -3.32
N LEU A 178 -6.65 -16.41 -3.68
CA LEU A 178 -7.21 -16.30 -5.02
C LEU A 178 -7.57 -14.85 -5.37
N ARG A 179 -8.15 -14.10 -4.43
CA ARG A 179 -8.57 -12.70 -4.62
C ARG A 179 -7.44 -11.68 -4.52
N MET A 180 -6.31 -12.03 -3.91
CA MET A 180 -5.10 -11.21 -3.92
C MET A 180 -4.42 -11.22 -5.29
N LYS A 181 -4.52 -12.34 -6.04
CA LYS A 181 -3.81 -12.56 -7.31
C LYS A 181 -3.93 -11.38 -8.30
N PRO A 182 -5.12 -10.84 -8.62
CA PRO A 182 -5.24 -9.75 -9.60
C PRO A 182 -4.49 -8.47 -9.20
N TYR A 183 -4.23 -8.27 -7.91
CA TYR A 183 -3.52 -7.09 -7.41
C TYR A 183 -2.00 -7.25 -7.47
N VAL A 184 -1.50 -8.47 -7.24
CA VAL A 184 -0.07 -8.75 -7.07
C VAL A 184 0.58 -9.31 -8.34
N GLU A 185 -0.20 -9.80 -9.31
CA GLU A 185 0.29 -10.39 -10.54
C GLU A 185 1.16 -9.44 -11.38
N GLY A 186 2.26 -9.97 -11.93
CA GLY A 186 3.21 -9.22 -12.75
C GLY A 186 4.10 -8.25 -11.98
N TRP A 187 4.25 -8.46 -10.66
CA TRP A 187 5.14 -7.67 -9.78
C TRP A 187 6.64 -8.02 -9.91
N TYR A 188 6.99 -9.04 -10.69
CA TYR A 188 8.36 -9.46 -10.98
C TYR A 188 8.80 -9.07 -12.40
#